data_AF-A0A2S7D1D2-F1
#
_entry.id   AF-A0A2S7D1D2-F1
#
_cell.length_a   1.000
_cell.length_b   1.000
_cell.length_c   1.000
_cell.angle_alpha   90.00
_cell.angle_beta   90.00
_cell.angle_gamma   90.00
#
_symmetry.space_group_name_H-M   'P 1'
#
loop_
_entity.id
_entity.type
_entity.pdbx_description
1 polymer ?
#
loop_
_entity_poly.entity_id
_entity_poly.type
_entity_poly.pdbx_seq_one_letter_code
_entity_poly.pdbx_strand_id
1 'polypeptide(L)'
;MIIPARAWPRAAEAAPAWDHSCMSRIAYRLIFAALLLPSLAHCGEAIPTRGYTVVNSYPHDTAAYTEGLFYLDGYLYESTGELGQSSVRKVELETGRVLQQADIPAPYYGEGIVAWGDRLIQLTWRNQQGFVYDLATLTPRSHFAYAGEGWALTSDGRNLYMSDGTANIRRLDPQSLKQIGTIKVTARGKPLDNLNELEWVKGELWANVWLTTRIARIDPANGKVIAWIDLKALVPDADTLTDSSNDVLNGIAYDAKHDRLFVTGKRWPKIYEIKLGE
;
A
#
# COMPACT_ATOMS: atom_id res chain seq x y z
N MET A 1 40.32 3.48 68.84
CA MET A 1 38.94 3.02 68.60
C MET A 1 38.09 4.21 68.17
N ILE A 2 37.15 3.96 67.26
CA ILE A 2 36.09 4.86 66.74
C ILE A 2 34.93 4.89 67.77
N ILE A 3 34.17 5.97 68.06
CA ILE A 3 34.15 7.42 67.71
C ILE A 3 33.38 8.15 68.85
N PRO A 4 33.62 9.44 69.17
CA PRO A 4 32.63 10.27 69.88
C PRO A 4 32.01 11.38 68.99
N ALA A 5 30.81 11.84 69.35
CA ALA A 5 29.95 12.65 68.50
C ALA A 5 29.82 14.14 68.92
N ARG A 6 29.47 14.98 67.93
CA ARG A 6 28.80 16.32 68.02
C ARG A 6 29.42 17.44 68.87
N ALA A 7 29.72 18.58 68.23
CA ALA A 7 29.12 19.90 68.53
C ALA A 7 29.38 20.95 67.40
N TRP A 8 28.60 22.05 67.42
CA TRP A 8 28.64 23.22 66.50
C TRP A 8 29.75 24.25 66.84
N PRO A 9 30.13 25.16 65.89
CA PRO A 9 29.50 26.49 65.68
C PRO A 9 29.18 26.77 64.18
N ARG A 10 28.26 27.63 63.70
CA ARG A 10 27.86 29.05 63.97
C ARG A 10 28.87 30.14 63.53
N ALA A 11 28.49 30.90 62.49
CA ALA A 11 28.65 32.37 62.29
C ALA A 11 30.07 32.99 62.32
N ALA A 12 30.39 34.09 61.64
CA ALA A 12 29.76 34.90 60.58
C ALA A 12 30.86 35.79 59.92
N GLU A 13 30.47 36.80 59.14
CA GLU A 13 31.30 37.93 58.64
C GLU A 13 32.36 37.62 57.56
N ALA A 14 32.75 38.54 56.68
CA ALA A 14 32.02 39.66 56.06
C ALA A 14 32.78 40.01 54.75
N ALA A 15 32.07 40.41 53.69
CA ALA A 15 32.71 40.77 52.42
C ALA A 15 33.25 42.20 52.42
N PRO A 16 34.47 42.46 51.90
CA PRO A 16 34.83 43.80 51.44
C PRO A 16 34.22 44.05 50.05
N ALA A 17 33.61 45.22 49.87
CA ALA A 17 33.11 45.66 48.57
C ALA A 17 34.26 45.91 47.59
N TRP A 18 34.07 45.53 46.32
CA TRP A 18 34.99 45.87 45.24
C TRP A 18 34.37 46.91 44.31
N ASP A 19 35.16 47.93 44.02
CA ASP A 19 34.77 49.16 43.34
C ASP A 19 34.42 48.93 41.86
N HIS A 20 33.42 49.67 41.37
CA HIS A 20 32.97 49.64 39.98
C HIS A 20 33.72 50.67 39.14
N SER A 21 35.02 50.45 38.91
CA SER A 21 35.80 51.28 37.99
C SER A 21 36.52 50.47 36.91
N CYS A 22 35.89 50.50 35.72
CA CYS A 22 36.52 50.44 34.39
C CYS A 22 37.46 49.25 34.06
N MET A 23 36.96 48.23 33.34
CA MET A 23 37.77 47.58 32.29
C MET A 23 36.95 46.84 31.21
N SER A 24 37.26 47.19 29.95
CA SER A 24 37.10 46.42 28.70
C SER A 24 35.75 45.78 28.32
N ARG A 25 35.14 46.32 27.26
CA ARG A 25 33.92 45.82 26.57
C ARG A 25 34.13 44.54 25.72
N ILE A 26 35.08 43.66 26.06
CA ILE A 26 35.57 42.59 25.17
C ILE A 26 35.59 41.20 25.84
N ALA A 27 34.58 40.87 26.66
CA ALA A 27 34.48 39.57 27.37
C ALA A 27 33.12 38.85 27.25
N TYR A 28 32.19 39.33 26.42
CA TYR A 28 30.88 38.68 26.16
C TYR A 28 30.68 38.35 24.67
N ARG A 29 31.67 37.71 24.03
CA ARG A 29 31.58 37.20 22.64
C ARG A 29 32.10 35.77 22.44
N LEU A 30 32.32 35.01 23.51
CA LEU A 30 32.85 33.63 23.44
C LEU A 30 31.95 32.56 24.10
N ILE A 31 30.69 32.88 24.42
CA ILE A 31 29.67 31.88 24.82
C ILE A 31 28.38 32.11 24.00
N PHE A 32 28.50 32.16 22.67
CA PHE A 32 27.36 32.10 21.74
C PHE A 32 27.76 31.55 20.36
N ALA A 33 28.75 30.64 20.32
CA ALA A 33 29.35 30.10 19.09
C ALA A 33 29.41 28.56 19.03
N ALA A 34 28.60 27.86 19.85
CA ALA A 34 28.61 26.40 19.96
C ALA A 34 27.23 25.73 19.76
N LEU A 35 26.20 26.49 19.37
CA LEU A 35 24.86 25.99 19.04
C LEU A 35 24.38 26.49 17.66
N LEU A 36 25.33 26.59 16.72
CA LEU A 36 25.06 26.51 15.29
C LEU A 36 25.60 25.18 14.77
N LEU A 37 25.11 24.08 15.35
CA LEU A 37 24.90 22.90 14.53
C LEU A 37 23.98 23.36 13.40
N PRO A 38 24.38 23.26 12.12
CA PRO A 38 23.37 23.29 11.09
C PRO A 38 22.43 22.14 11.43
N SER A 39 21.18 22.47 11.72
CA SER A 39 20.09 21.56 11.44
C SER A 39 20.12 21.34 9.93
N LEU A 40 21.00 20.43 9.50
CA LEU A 40 20.91 19.77 8.23
C LEU A 40 19.52 19.17 8.24
N ALA A 41 18.59 19.93 7.67
CA ALA A 41 17.27 19.45 7.38
C ALA A 41 17.52 18.15 6.65
N HIS A 42 17.11 17.04 7.26
CA HIS A 42 16.84 15.82 6.51
C HIS A 42 15.71 16.19 5.57
N CYS A 43 16.09 16.80 4.44
CA CYS A 43 15.29 16.89 3.25
C CYS A 43 15.23 15.45 2.75
N GLY A 44 14.40 14.66 3.45
CA GLY A 44 14.51 13.20 3.46
C GLY A 44 14.45 12.72 2.04
N GLU A 45 15.39 11.86 1.66
CA GLU A 45 15.67 11.51 0.27
C GLU A 45 14.38 11.25 -0.52
N ALA A 46 14.34 11.76 -1.76
CA ALA A 46 13.17 11.58 -2.60
C ALA A 46 12.99 10.08 -2.85
N ILE A 47 11.78 9.55 -2.61
CA ILE A 47 11.48 8.17 -2.96
C ILE A 47 11.66 8.03 -4.48
N PRO A 48 12.54 7.13 -4.96
CA PRO A 48 12.87 7.02 -6.37
C PRO A 48 11.67 6.53 -7.17
N THR A 49 11.46 7.08 -8.36
CA THR A 49 10.55 6.51 -9.35
C THR A 49 11.33 5.58 -10.27
N ARG A 50 10.89 4.33 -10.41
CA ARG A 50 11.47 3.37 -11.35
C ARG A 50 10.79 3.50 -12.71
N GLY A 51 11.59 3.56 -13.76
CA GLY A 51 11.11 3.43 -15.13
C GLY A 51 10.65 2.00 -15.43
N TYR A 52 9.92 1.85 -16.52
CA TYR A 52 9.47 0.56 -17.03
C TYR A 52 9.44 0.58 -18.56
N THR A 53 9.44 -0.60 -19.16
CA THR A 53 9.14 -0.81 -20.58
C THR A 53 7.89 -1.67 -20.70
N VAL A 54 7.06 -1.39 -21.71
CA VAL A 54 5.98 -2.31 -22.10
C VAL A 54 6.62 -3.45 -22.87
N VAL A 55 6.41 -4.68 -22.41
CA VAL A 55 6.85 -5.91 -23.06
C VAL A 55 5.79 -6.40 -24.04
N ASN A 56 4.51 -6.34 -23.64
CA ASN A 56 3.37 -6.74 -24.45
C ASN A 56 2.09 -5.99 -24.04
N SER A 57 1.06 -6.04 -24.89
CA SER A 57 -0.28 -5.52 -24.57
C SER A 57 -1.36 -6.50 -25.02
N TYR A 58 -2.24 -6.86 -24.10
CA TYR A 58 -3.31 -7.83 -24.30
C TYR A 58 -4.69 -7.15 -24.36
N PRO A 59 -5.70 -7.74 -25.02
CA PRO A 59 -7.06 -7.22 -24.96
C PRO A 59 -7.61 -7.24 -23.52
N HIS A 60 -8.40 -6.23 -23.19
CA HIS A 60 -9.18 -6.19 -21.95
C HIS A 60 -10.62 -5.83 -22.28
N ASP A 61 -11.55 -6.31 -21.45
CA ASP A 61 -12.98 -6.04 -21.59
C ASP A 61 -13.28 -4.59 -21.18
N THR A 62 -13.86 -3.76 -22.05
CA THR A 62 -14.17 -2.36 -21.71
C THR A 62 -15.43 -2.20 -20.84
N ALA A 63 -16.16 -3.28 -20.54
CA ALA A 63 -17.16 -3.29 -19.47
C ALA A 63 -16.55 -3.58 -18.07
N ALA A 64 -15.28 -3.99 -18.02
CA ALA A 64 -14.57 -4.42 -16.82
C ALA A 64 -14.28 -3.29 -15.82
N TYR A 65 -15.13 -3.08 -14.82
CA TYR A 65 -14.76 -2.18 -13.73
C TYR A 65 -13.88 -2.93 -12.71
N THR A 66 -12.58 -3.06 -13.02
CA THR A 66 -11.61 -3.92 -12.31
C THR A 66 -11.33 -3.48 -10.87
N GLU A 67 -11.63 -4.34 -9.89
CA GLU A 67 -11.38 -4.11 -8.46
C GLU A 67 -10.44 -5.13 -7.80
N GLY A 68 -9.98 -6.12 -8.56
CA GLY A 68 -8.93 -7.02 -8.11
C GLY A 68 -8.45 -7.89 -9.24
N LEU A 69 -7.14 -8.08 -9.37
CA LEU A 69 -6.53 -8.89 -10.41
C LEU A 69 -5.47 -9.79 -9.77
N PHE A 70 -5.37 -11.04 -10.21
CA PHE A 70 -4.18 -11.85 -9.95
C PHE A 70 -3.90 -12.82 -11.10
N TYR A 71 -2.66 -13.26 -11.21
CA TYR A 71 -2.25 -14.25 -12.21
C TYR A 71 -2.07 -15.62 -11.58
N LEU A 72 -2.60 -16.67 -12.21
CA LEU A 72 -2.42 -18.06 -11.76
C LEU A 72 -2.46 -19.04 -12.94
N ASP A 73 -1.42 -19.86 -13.05
CA ASP A 73 -1.32 -21.02 -13.94
C ASP A 73 -1.76 -20.78 -15.41
N GLY A 74 -1.34 -19.65 -15.99
CA GLY A 74 -1.63 -19.28 -17.39
C GLY A 74 -2.82 -18.34 -17.57
N TYR A 75 -3.55 -18.05 -16.50
CA TYR A 75 -4.79 -17.27 -16.55
C TYR A 75 -4.72 -16.04 -15.64
N LEU A 76 -5.51 -15.04 -15.99
CA LEU A 76 -5.88 -14.00 -15.05
C LEU A 76 -7.16 -14.41 -14.32
N TYR A 77 -7.25 -14.04 -13.06
CA TYR A 77 -8.48 -14.01 -12.30
C TYR A 77 -8.78 -12.56 -11.95
N GLU A 78 -10.02 -12.14 -12.15
CA GLU A 78 -10.43 -10.74 -12.01
C GLU A 78 -11.74 -10.63 -11.21
N SER A 79 -11.84 -9.56 -10.44
CA SER A 79 -13.04 -9.10 -9.75
C SER A 79 -13.56 -7.83 -10.40
N THR A 80 -14.85 -7.76 -10.69
CA THR A 80 -15.51 -6.56 -11.23
C THR A 80 -16.45 -5.93 -10.20
N GLY A 81 -16.39 -4.60 -10.09
CA GLY A 81 -17.23 -3.79 -9.20
C GLY A 81 -18.30 -3.00 -9.96
N GLU A 82 -19.54 -3.47 -9.94
CA GLU A 82 -20.70 -2.69 -10.41
C GLU A 82 -21.96 -3.18 -9.68
N LEU A 83 -22.87 -2.27 -9.27
CA LEU A 83 -23.94 -2.65 -8.34
C LEU A 83 -24.94 -3.61 -9.00
N GLY A 84 -24.98 -4.86 -8.52
CA GLY A 84 -25.81 -5.91 -9.12
C GLY A 84 -25.26 -6.49 -10.44
N GLN A 85 -24.04 -6.11 -10.84
CA GLN A 85 -23.31 -6.65 -12.00
C GLN A 85 -21.87 -7.07 -11.64
N SER A 86 -21.54 -7.06 -10.35
CA SER A 86 -20.23 -7.46 -9.84
C SER A 86 -20.01 -8.96 -10.02
N SER A 87 -18.79 -9.38 -10.33
CA SER A 87 -18.48 -10.79 -10.62
C SER A 87 -17.06 -11.17 -10.19
N VAL A 88 -16.80 -12.48 -10.06
CA VAL A 88 -15.45 -13.06 -10.17
C VAL A 88 -15.35 -13.83 -11.47
N ARG A 89 -14.22 -13.70 -12.18
CA ARG A 89 -14.04 -14.34 -13.48
C ARG A 89 -12.62 -14.83 -13.72
N LYS A 90 -12.52 -15.91 -14.50
CA LYS A 90 -11.27 -16.47 -15.02
C LYS A 90 -11.14 -16.07 -16.49
N VAL A 91 -10.01 -15.49 -16.86
CA VAL A 91 -9.79 -14.85 -18.16
C VAL A 91 -8.54 -15.42 -18.84
N GLU A 92 -8.67 -15.69 -20.13
CA GLU A 92 -7.57 -16.03 -21.03
C GLU A 92 -6.79 -14.76 -21.40
N LEU A 93 -5.57 -14.61 -20.87
CA LEU A 93 -4.72 -13.41 -21.03
C LEU A 93 -4.61 -12.97 -22.50
N GLU A 94 -4.29 -13.90 -23.39
CA GLU A 94 -3.95 -13.62 -24.79
C GLU A 94 -5.12 -13.05 -25.61
N THR A 95 -6.37 -13.28 -25.19
CA THR A 95 -7.58 -12.91 -25.93
C THR A 95 -8.51 -11.97 -25.15
N GLY A 96 -8.32 -11.82 -23.85
CA GLY A 96 -9.27 -11.16 -22.93
C GLY A 96 -10.57 -11.96 -22.73
N ARG A 97 -10.65 -13.21 -23.22
CA ARG A 97 -11.88 -14.00 -23.19
C ARG A 97 -12.16 -14.56 -21.80
N VAL A 98 -13.34 -14.25 -21.27
CA VAL A 98 -13.87 -14.87 -20.05
C VAL A 98 -14.12 -16.37 -20.32
N LEU A 99 -13.48 -17.21 -19.52
CA LEU A 99 -13.59 -18.67 -19.55
C LEU A 99 -14.65 -19.19 -18.59
N GLN A 100 -14.83 -18.47 -17.48
CA GLN A 100 -15.68 -18.85 -16.37
C GLN A 100 -15.98 -17.59 -15.54
N GLN A 101 -17.20 -17.50 -15.01
CA GLN A 101 -17.65 -16.38 -14.21
C GLN A 101 -18.60 -16.88 -13.12
N ALA A 102 -18.60 -16.21 -11.96
CA ALA A 102 -19.66 -16.30 -10.97
C ALA A 102 -20.06 -14.88 -10.55
N ASP A 103 -21.34 -14.57 -10.67
CA ASP A 103 -21.88 -13.27 -10.31
C ASP A 103 -22.05 -13.17 -8.79
N ILE A 104 -21.79 -11.97 -8.24
CA ILE A 104 -22.08 -11.67 -6.84
C ILE A 104 -23.55 -11.28 -6.74
N PRO A 105 -24.33 -11.82 -5.78
CA PRO A 105 -25.72 -11.38 -5.60
C PRO A 105 -25.81 -9.89 -5.28
N ALA A 106 -26.91 -9.24 -5.66
CA ALA A 106 -27.26 -7.93 -5.11
C ALA A 106 -27.55 -8.05 -3.59
N PRO A 107 -27.24 -7.03 -2.76
CA PRO A 107 -26.77 -5.68 -3.10
C PRO A 107 -25.25 -5.50 -2.91
N TYR A 108 -24.46 -6.55 -3.10
CA TYR A 108 -23.01 -6.48 -2.87
C TYR A 108 -22.29 -5.84 -4.08
N TYR A 109 -21.22 -5.10 -3.78
CA TYR A 109 -20.30 -4.52 -4.77
C TYR A 109 -18.96 -5.25 -4.64
N GLY A 110 -18.49 -5.88 -5.71
CA GLY A 110 -17.29 -6.72 -5.71
C GLY A 110 -16.01 -5.91 -5.65
N GLU A 111 -15.07 -6.37 -4.83
CA GLU A 111 -13.76 -5.74 -4.60
C GLU A 111 -12.65 -6.81 -4.70
N GLY A 112 -11.46 -6.51 -4.19
CA GLY A 112 -10.26 -7.35 -4.21
C GLY A 112 -10.45 -8.86 -4.04
N ILE A 113 -9.67 -9.62 -4.81
CA ILE A 113 -9.66 -11.07 -4.81
C ILE A 113 -8.25 -11.64 -4.62
N VAL A 114 -8.16 -12.85 -4.05
CA VAL A 114 -6.91 -13.59 -3.93
C VAL A 114 -7.15 -15.11 -3.97
N ALA A 115 -6.21 -15.86 -4.55
CA ALA A 115 -6.17 -17.31 -4.43
C ALA A 115 -5.53 -17.75 -3.10
N TRP A 116 -6.14 -18.72 -2.43
CA TRP A 116 -5.52 -19.42 -1.30
C TRP A 116 -5.89 -20.91 -1.27
N GLY A 117 -4.94 -21.76 -1.67
CA GLY A 117 -5.16 -23.19 -1.79
C GLY A 117 -6.17 -23.48 -2.90
N ASP A 118 -7.26 -24.18 -2.57
CA ASP A 118 -8.37 -24.49 -3.48
C ASP A 118 -9.49 -23.42 -3.47
N ARG A 119 -9.22 -22.24 -2.90
CA ARG A 119 -10.21 -21.17 -2.71
C ARG A 119 -9.84 -19.90 -3.48
N LEU A 120 -10.84 -19.25 -4.06
CA LEU A 120 -10.79 -17.82 -4.37
C LEU A 120 -11.54 -17.07 -3.26
N ILE A 121 -10.92 -16.04 -2.70
CA ILE A 121 -11.49 -15.21 -1.64
C ILE A 121 -11.72 -13.82 -2.21
N GLN A 122 -12.90 -13.24 -1.97
CA GLN A 122 -13.32 -11.94 -2.50
C GLN A 122 -13.82 -11.01 -1.38
N LEU A 123 -13.51 -9.72 -1.49
CA LEU A 123 -14.07 -8.66 -0.66
C LEU A 123 -15.30 -8.00 -1.31
N THR A 124 -16.05 -7.27 -0.50
CA THR A 124 -17.01 -6.27 -0.97
C THR A 124 -16.75 -4.90 -0.35
N TRP A 125 -17.17 -3.85 -1.03
CA TRP A 125 -16.79 -2.48 -0.69
C TRP A 125 -17.18 -2.08 0.74
N ARG A 126 -18.49 -2.03 1.02
CA ARG A 126 -19.05 -1.45 2.25
C ARG A 126 -19.88 -2.42 3.08
N ASN A 127 -20.19 -3.59 2.53
CA ASN A 127 -21.12 -4.53 3.15
C ASN A 127 -20.49 -5.31 4.33
N GLN A 128 -19.19 -5.11 4.62
CA GLN A 128 -18.48 -5.76 5.74
C GLN A 128 -18.50 -7.30 5.66
N GLN A 129 -18.60 -7.81 4.44
CA GLN A 129 -18.76 -9.22 4.12
C GLN A 129 -17.94 -9.58 2.89
N GLY A 130 -17.25 -10.71 2.94
CA GLY A 130 -16.53 -11.28 1.80
C GLY A 130 -17.06 -12.67 1.45
N PHE A 131 -16.75 -13.11 0.25
CA PHE A 131 -17.16 -14.40 -0.30
C PHE A 131 -15.97 -15.33 -0.50
N VAL A 132 -16.24 -16.63 -0.43
CA VAL A 132 -15.27 -17.70 -0.71
C VAL A 132 -15.87 -18.62 -1.76
N TYR A 133 -15.11 -18.84 -2.83
CA TYR A 133 -15.47 -19.69 -3.95
C TYR A 133 -14.49 -20.87 -4.05
N ASP A 134 -14.92 -21.93 -4.71
CA ASP A 134 -14.01 -22.93 -5.26
C ASP A 134 -13.15 -22.30 -6.37
N LEU A 135 -11.82 -22.42 -6.29
CA LEU A 135 -10.91 -21.79 -7.26
C LEU A 135 -10.95 -22.43 -8.67
N ALA A 136 -11.31 -23.72 -8.75
CA ALA A 136 -11.37 -24.47 -9.99
C ALA A 136 -12.74 -24.34 -10.67
N THR A 137 -13.82 -24.20 -9.90
CA THR A 137 -15.19 -24.13 -10.44
C THR A 137 -15.88 -22.76 -10.30
N LEU A 138 -15.25 -21.79 -9.63
CA LEU A 138 -15.83 -20.51 -9.19
C LEU A 138 -17.19 -20.67 -8.46
N THR A 139 -17.49 -21.86 -7.95
CA THR A 139 -18.76 -22.12 -7.26
C THR A 139 -18.73 -21.53 -5.85
N PRO A 140 -19.73 -20.74 -5.42
CA PRO A 140 -19.78 -20.21 -4.06
C PRO A 140 -19.73 -21.32 -3.01
N ARG A 141 -18.83 -21.17 -2.03
CA ARG A 141 -18.65 -22.12 -0.90
C ARG A 141 -19.15 -21.53 0.42
N SER A 142 -18.75 -20.30 0.76
CA SER A 142 -19.10 -19.65 2.02
C SER A 142 -18.94 -18.14 1.97
N HIS A 143 -19.21 -17.47 3.08
CA HIS A 143 -18.95 -16.05 3.29
C HIS A 143 -18.28 -15.84 4.66
N PHE A 144 -17.66 -14.68 4.84
CA PHE A 144 -17.03 -14.25 6.09
C PHE A 144 -17.30 -12.76 6.34
N ALA A 145 -17.11 -12.30 7.57
CA ALA A 145 -17.32 -10.90 7.95
C ALA A 145 -16.02 -10.23 8.39
N TYR A 146 -15.91 -8.93 8.14
CA TYR A 146 -14.81 -8.07 8.58
C TYR A 146 -15.34 -6.66 8.89
N ALA A 147 -14.61 -5.87 9.67
CA ALA A 147 -15.02 -4.51 9.99
C ALA A 147 -14.59 -3.49 8.90
N GLY A 148 -15.35 -2.41 8.72
CA GLY A 148 -15.02 -1.32 7.80
C GLY A 148 -15.08 -1.70 6.31
N GLU A 149 -14.52 -0.83 5.45
CA GLU A 149 -14.44 -1.13 4.01
C GLU A 149 -13.40 -2.21 3.70
N GLY A 150 -13.46 -2.78 2.50
CA GLY A 150 -12.45 -3.67 1.93
C GLY A 150 -12.29 -3.41 0.44
N TRP A 151 -11.06 -3.15 -0.01
CA TRP A 151 -10.77 -2.69 -1.39
C TRP A 151 -9.93 -3.74 -2.14
N ALA A 152 -8.85 -4.26 -1.55
CA ALA A 152 -7.98 -5.24 -2.23
C ALA A 152 -7.59 -6.45 -1.37
N LEU A 153 -7.14 -7.54 -2.02
CA LEU A 153 -6.46 -8.67 -1.39
C LEU A 153 -5.22 -9.09 -2.17
N THR A 154 -4.14 -9.44 -1.48
CA THR A 154 -3.03 -10.25 -2.02
C THR A 154 -2.42 -11.15 -0.92
N SER A 155 -1.35 -11.89 -1.21
CA SER A 155 -0.78 -12.94 -0.35
C SER A 155 0.74 -13.05 -0.47
N ASP A 156 1.45 -13.16 0.67
CA ASP A 156 2.89 -13.52 0.70
C ASP A 156 3.12 -15.05 0.67
N GLY A 157 2.05 -15.83 0.46
CA GLY A 157 2.06 -17.29 0.60
C GLY A 157 1.98 -17.79 2.04
N ARG A 158 1.80 -16.90 3.04
CA ARG A 158 1.67 -17.24 4.47
C ARG A 158 0.49 -16.53 5.14
N ASN A 159 0.21 -15.31 4.74
CA ASN A 159 -0.82 -14.40 5.24
C ASN A 159 -1.53 -13.76 4.06
N LEU A 160 -2.76 -13.25 4.28
CA LEU A 160 -3.41 -12.35 3.34
C LEU A 160 -3.18 -10.89 3.76
N TYR A 161 -3.16 -9.99 2.78
CA TYR A 161 -3.00 -8.55 2.97
C TYR A 161 -4.20 -7.84 2.35
N MET A 162 -4.84 -6.97 3.13
CA MET A 162 -6.09 -6.30 2.78
C MET A 162 -5.93 -4.79 2.87
N SER A 163 -6.29 -4.06 1.81
CA SER A 163 -6.46 -2.60 1.82
C SER A 163 -7.92 -2.21 2.04
N ASP A 164 -8.14 -0.96 2.46
CA ASP A 164 -9.46 -0.39 2.75
C ASP A 164 -9.53 1.11 2.40
N GLY A 165 -8.68 1.56 1.46
CA GLY A 165 -8.53 2.97 1.11
C GLY A 165 -7.75 3.80 2.14
N THR A 166 -7.44 3.29 3.34
CA THR A 166 -6.61 3.99 4.33
C THR A 166 -5.13 3.64 4.19
N ALA A 167 -4.25 4.36 4.89
CA ALA A 167 -2.84 4.01 5.05
C ALA A 167 -2.56 2.73 5.86
N ASN A 168 -3.56 1.89 6.17
CA ASN A 168 -3.38 0.70 6.99
C ASN A 168 -3.70 -0.57 6.19
N ILE A 169 -2.66 -1.31 5.80
CA ILE A 169 -2.84 -2.66 5.24
C ILE A 169 -3.03 -3.64 6.39
N ARG A 170 -4.18 -4.31 6.42
CA ARG A 170 -4.52 -5.32 7.42
C ARG A 170 -3.89 -6.65 7.01
N ARG A 171 -3.22 -7.33 7.94
CA ARG A 171 -2.74 -8.71 7.74
C ARG A 171 -3.77 -9.67 8.31
N LEU A 172 -4.27 -10.60 7.49
CA LEU A 172 -5.29 -11.57 7.88
C LEU A 172 -4.70 -12.99 7.95
N ASP A 173 -5.16 -13.78 8.92
CA ASP A 173 -4.93 -15.23 8.93
C ASP A 173 -5.74 -15.87 7.80
N PRO A 174 -5.13 -16.63 6.88
CA PRO A 174 -5.82 -17.16 5.71
C PRO A 174 -6.86 -18.24 6.05
N GLN A 175 -6.78 -18.91 7.21
CA GLN A 175 -7.73 -19.95 7.57
C GLN A 175 -9.04 -19.36 8.11
N SER A 176 -8.94 -18.49 9.12
CA SER A 176 -10.07 -17.87 9.81
C SER A 176 -10.54 -16.55 9.19
N LEU A 177 -9.74 -15.97 8.29
CA LEU A 177 -9.97 -14.67 7.63
C LEU A 177 -10.07 -13.48 8.61
N LYS A 178 -9.55 -13.66 9.83
CA LYS A 178 -9.49 -12.64 10.88
C LYS A 178 -8.20 -11.84 10.80
N GLN A 179 -8.27 -10.56 11.16
CA GLN A 179 -7.09 -9.70 11.25
C GLN A 179 -6.16 -10.14 12.39
N ILE A 180 -4.88 -10.31 12.06
CA ILE A 180 -3.77 -10.73 12.95
C ILE A 180 -2.62 -9.73 12.96
N GLY A 181 -2.83 -8.53 12.38
CA GLY A 181 -1.85 -7.46 12.37
C GLY A 181 -2.22 -6.34 11.40
N THR A 182 -1.37 -5.32 11.37
CA THR A 182 -1.50 -4.15 10.50
C THR A 182 -0.12 -3.65 10.11
N ILE A 183 0.04 -3.25 8.85
CA ILE A 183 1.18 -2.47 8.36
C ILE A 183 0.67 -1.06 8.08
N LYS A 184 1.23 -0.06 8.76
CA LYS A 184 0.94 1.34 8.46
C LYS A 184 1.88 1.84 7.38
N VAL A 185 1.34 2.11 6.20
CA VAL A 185 2.10 2.54 5.04
C VAL A 185 2.47 4.01 5.16
N THR A 186 3.72 4.35 4.85
CA THR A 186 4.20 5.73 4.88
C THR A 186 5.09 6.09 3.69
N ALA A 187 4.84 7.26 3.10
CA ALA A 187 5.72 7.90 2.14
C ALA A 187 6.46 9.05 2.85
N ARG A 188 7.81 8.95 2.95
CA ARG A 188 8.66 9.92 3.67
C ARG A 188 8.16 10.23 5.10
N GLY A 189 7.71 9.20 5.81
CA GLY A 189 7.22 9.28 7.20
C GLY A 189 5.79 9.82 7.36
N LYS A 190 5.12 10.25 6.29
CA LYS A 190 3.69 10.61 6.30
C LYS A 190 2.83 9.39 5.92
N PRO A 191 1.65 9.19 6.52
CA PRO A 191 0.69 8.18 6.04
C PRO A 191 0.42 8.33 4.54
N LEU A 192 0.26 7.21 3.84
CA LEU A 192 -0.17 7.17 2.44
C LEU A 192 -1.54 6.50 2.37
N ASP A 193 -2.59 7.31 2.29
CA ASP A 193 -3.96 6.83 2.09
C ASP A 193 -4.23 6.54 0.60
N ASN A 194 -5.48 6.19 0.26
CA ASN A 194 -5.95 5.75 -1.06
C ASN A 194 -5.26 4.48 -1.58
N LEU A 195 -4.77 3.61 -0.70
CA LEU A 195 -4.26 2.29 -1.09
C LEU A 195 -5.43 1.44 -1.59
N ASN A 196 -5.42 1.13 -2.88
CA ASN A 196 -6.43 0.31 -3.54
C ASN A 196 -5.86 -1.07 -3.85
N GLU A 197 -5.87 -1.50 -5.11
CA GLU A 197 -5.47 -2.84 -5.51
C GLU A 197 -4.01 -3.15 -5.09
N LEU A 198 -3.78 -4.41 -4.68
CA LEU A 198 -2.54 -4.87 -4.08
C LEU A 198 -2.01 -6.09 -4.83
N GLU A 199 -0.69 -6.19 -4.97
CA GLU A 199 -0.05 -7.43 -5.41
C GLU A 199 1.27 -7.70 -4.66
N TRP A 200 1.61 -8.97 -4.46
CA TRP A 200 2.86 -9.37 -3.79
C TRP A 200 3.95 -9.69 -4.82
N VAL A 201 4.91 -8.78 -4.97
CA VAL A 201 5.94 -8.86 -6.01
C VAL A 201 7.32 -9.01 -5.37
N LYS A 202 7.93 -10.19 -5.53
CA LYS A 202 9.32 -10.49 -5.09
C LYS A 202 9.64 -10.18 -3.62
N GLY A 203 8.64 -10.29 -2.73
CA GLY A 203 8.82 -10.00 -1.29
C GLY A 203 8.48 -8.56 -0.89
N GLU A 204 7.99 -7.75 -1.82
CA GLU A 204 7.45 -6.42 -1.58
C GLU A 204 5.92 -6.44 -1.71
N LEU A 205 5.24 -5.59 -0.95
CA LEU A 205 3.83 -5.32 -1.16
C LEU A 205 3.71 -4.14 -2.14
N TRP A 206 3.04 -4.35 -3.28
CA TRP A 206 2.78 -3.29 -4.25
C TRP A 206 1.33 -2.86 -4.11
N ALA A 207 1.05 -1.57 -4.32
CA ALA A 207 -0.29 -1.00 -4.18
C ALA A 207 -0.56 0.06 -5.24
N ASN A 208 -1.68 -0.04 -5.95
CA ASN A 208 -2.25 1.11 -6.66
C ASN A 208 -2.63 2.20 -5.65
N VAL A 209 -2.34 3.46 -5.97
CA VAL A 209 -2.82 4.61 -5.18
C VAL A 209 -3.95 5.28 -5.97
N TRP A 210 -5.18 5.11 -5.50
CA TRP A 210 -6.39 5.57 -6.18
C TRP A 210 -6.39 7.09 -6.38
N LEU A 211 -6.99 7.52 -7.50
CA LEU A 211 -6.91 8.88 -8.06
C LEU A 211 -5.49 9.31 -8.48
N THR A 212 -4.55 8.37 -8.67
CA THR A 212 -3.22 8.64 -9.23
C THR A 212 -2.85 7.63 -10.31
N THR A 213 -1.80 7.93 -11.07
CA THR A 213 -1.21 7.02 -12.07
C THR A 213 -0.10 6.16 -11.49
N ARG A 214 -0.05 5.95 -10.17
CA ARG A 214 1.11 5.38 -9.48
C ARG A 214 0.83 4.06 -8.77
N ILE A 215 1.86 3.22 -8.80
CA ILE A 215 2.01 2.08 -7.89
C ILE A 215 3.07 2.45 -6.85
N ALA A 216 2.74 2.26 -5.57
CA ALA A 216 3.68 2.29 -4.46
C ALA A 216 4.32 0.91 -4.29
N ARG A 217 5.65 0.85 -4.26
CA ARG A 217 6.40 -0.33 -3.80
C ARG A 217 6.68 -0.17 -2.31
N ILE A 218 6.17 -1.08 -1.49
CA ILE A 218 6.15 -0.96 -0.02
C ILE A 218 6.97 -2.09 0.58
N ASP A 219 7.89 -1.74 1.49
CA ASP A 219 8.58 -2.70 2.35
C ASP A 219 7.59 -3.25 3.40
N PRO A 220 7.22 -4.54 3.35
CA PRO A 220 6.21 -5.11 4.25
C PRO A 220 6.70 -5.26 5.70
N ALA A 221 8.00 -5.16 5.96
CA ALA A 221 8.55 -5.25 7.31
C ALA A 221 8.35 -3.96 8.12
N ASN A 222 8.18 -2.80 7.46
CA ASN A 222 8.07 -1.50 8.14
C ASN A 222 7.07 -0.50 7.51
N GLY A 223 6.42 -0.86 6.40
CA GLY A 223 5.42 -0.04 5.72
C GLY A 223 5.97 1.16 4.95
N LYS A 224 7.28 1.33 4.81
CA LYS A 224 7.83 2.45 4.03
C LYS A 224 7.66 2.19 2.54
N VAL A 225 7.19 3.21 1.82
CA VAL A 225 7.29 3.22 0.35
C VAL A 225 8.77 3.38 -0.02
N ILE A 226 9.32 2.39 -0.70
CA ILE A 226 10.73 2.31 -1.11
C ILE A 226 10.94 2.79 -2.56
N ALA A 227 9.91 2.72 -3.39
CA ALA A 227 9.93 3.24 -4.76
C ALA A 227 8.51 3.54 -5.27
N TRP A 228 8.43 4.40 -6.28
CA TRP A 228 7.24 4.60 -7.10
C TRP A 228 7.40 3.95 -8.47
N ILE A 229 6.29 3.61 -9.10
CA ILE A 229 6.20 3.37 -10.55
C ILE A 229 5.13 4.32 -11.06
N ASP A 230 5.43 5.14 -12.06
CA ASP A 230 4.49 6.13 -12.60
C ASP A 230 4.02 5.71 -14.00
N LEU A 231 2.84 5.12 -14.06
CA LEU A 231 2.24 4.52 -15.24
C LEU A 231 1.41 5.51 -16.06
N LYS A 232 1.63 6.82 -15.91
CA LYS A 232 0.85 7.86 -16.62
C LYS A 232 0.80 7.65 -18.13
N ALA A 233 1.86 7.12 -18.73
CA ALA A 233 1.93 6.87 -20.17
C ALA A 233 1.14 5.63 -20.65
N LEU A 234 0.52 4.85 -19.75
CA LEU A 234 -0.39 3.75 -20.08
C LEU A 234 -1.87 4.11 -19.96
N VAL A 235 -2.18 5.25 -19.34
CA VAL A 235 -3.58 5.71 -19.19
C VAL A 235 -4.15 5.96 -20.59
N PRO A 236 -5.28 5.33 -20.97
CA PRO A 236 -5.91 5.56 -22.26
C PRO A 236 -6.30 7.02 -22.47
N ASP A 237 -6.36 7.45 -23.72
CA ASP A 237 -6.83 8.79 -24.06
C ASP A 237 -8.24 9.03 -23.51
N ALA A 238 -8.45 10.15 -22.83
CA ALA A 238 -9.69 10.42 -22.09
C ALA A 238 -10.96 10.36 -22.97
N ASP A 239 -10.84 10.72 -24.26
CA ASP A 239 -11.92 10.67 -25.26
C ASP A 239 -12.29 9.23 -25.69
N THR A 240 -11.51 8.22 -25.29
CA THR A 240 -11.76 6.79 -25.56
C THR A 240 -12.37 6.03 -24.38
N LEU A 241 -12.43 6.65 -23.20
CA LEU A 241 -12.99 6.08 -21.98
C LEU A 241 -14.47 6.44 -21.83
N THR A 242 -15.23 5.64 -21.07
CA THR A 242 -16.66 5.89 -20.84
C THR A 242 -16.86 6.97 -19.77
N ASP A 243 -16.03 6.93 -18.73
CA ASP A 243 -15.93 7.94 -17.68
C ASP A 243 -14.46 8.11 -17.31
N SER A 244 -13.74 9.00 -18.01
CA SER A 244 -12.31 9.25 -17.75
C SER A 244 -12.00 9.82 -16.35
N SER A 245 -13.00 10.17 -15.54
CA SER A 245 -12.81 10.54 -14.14
C SER A 245 -12.77 9.34 -13.18
N ASN A 246 -13.25 8.17 -13.63
CA ASN A 246 -13.49 6.99 -12.80
C ASN A 246 -12.91 5.69 -13.41
N ASP A 247 -12.72 5.64 -14.72
CA ASP A 247 -12.06 4.58 -15.51
C ASP A 247 -10.51 4.65 -15.32
N VAL A 248 -10.06 4.55 -14.05
CA VAL A 248 -8.68 4.82 -13.61
C VAL A 248 -7.79 3.58 -13.54
N LEU A 249 -6.47 3.79 -13.41
CA LEU A 249 -5.48 2.73 -13.12
C LEU A 249 -5.88 1.94 -11.85
N ASN A 250 -6.10 0.63 -11.98
CA ASN A 250 -6.38 -0.31 -10.89
C ASN A 250 -6.23 -1.75 -11.42
N GLY A 251 -5.48 -2.60 -10.71
CA GLY A 251 -5.21 -3.98 -11.12
C GLY A 251 -3.73 -4.23 -11.40
N ILE A 252 -3.11 -5.11 -10.61
CA ILE A 252 -1.71 -5.52 -10.67
C ILE A 252 -1.67 -7.05 -10.50
N ALA A 253 -1.04 -7.76 -11.43
CA ALA A 253 -0.90 -9.22 -11.31
C ALA A 253 0.52 -9.68 -11.63
N TYR A 254 1.03 -10.65 -10.87
CA TYR A 254 2.42 -11.10 -11.00
C TYR A 254 2.58 -12.60 -11.25
N ASP A 255 3.15 -12.94 -12.41
CA ASP A 255 3.61 -14.29 -12.75
C ASP A 255 4.99 -14.52 -12.14
N ALA A 256 5.02 -14.98 -10.89
CA ALA A 256 6.26 -15.28 -10.17
C ALA A 256 7.13 -16.37 -10.83
N LYS A 257 6.58 -17.21 -11.70
CA LYS A 257 7.31 -18.29 -12.36
C LYS A 257 8.12 -17.80 -13.57
N HIS A 258 7.61 -16.83 -14.31
CA HIS A 258 8.26 -16.28 -15.50
C HIS A 258 8.72 -14.83 -15.35
N ASP A 259 8.55 -14.24 -14.16
CA ASP A 259 8.89 -12.85 -13.83
C ASP A 259 8.18 -11.82 -14.74
N ARG A 260 6.87 -12.00 -14.91
CA ARG A 260 6.01 -11.10 -15.70
C ARG A 260 5.06 -10.36 -14.79
N LEU A 261 4.88 -9.07 -15.06
CA LEU A 261 4.05 -8.16 -14.29
C LEU A 261 3.01 -7.54 -15.22
N PHE A 262 1.76 -7.66 -14.87
CA PHE A 262 0.62 -7.15 -15.62
C PHE A 262 -0.05 -6.01 -14.88
N VAL A 263 -0.44 -4.97 -15.60
CA VAL A 263 -1.18 -3.82 -15.07
C VAL A 263 -2.33 -3.44 -16.01
N THR A 264 -3.44 -3.01 -15.43
CA THR A 264 -4.63 -2.55 -16.18
C THR A 264 -5.33 -1.40 -15.44
N GLY A 265 -6.53 -1.05 -15.87
CA GLY A 265 -7.40 -0.13 -15.17
C GLY A 265 -8.87 -0.40 -15.44
N LYS A 266 -9.70 0.27 -14.67
CA LYS A 266 -11.16 0.17 -14.72
C LYS A 266 -11.62 0.60 -16.11
N ARG A 267 -12.27 -0.31 -16.82
CA ARG A 267 -12.75 -0.22 -18.21
C ARG A 267 -11.68 0.08 -19.25
N TRP A 268 -10.40 -0.13 -18.92
CA TRP A 268 -9.32 0.05 -19.90
C TRP A 268 -9.44 -0.99 -21.02
N PRO A 269 -9.09 -0.64 -22.28
CA PRO A 269 -9.16 -1.57 -23.41
C PRO A 269 -7.97 -2.55 -23.47
N LYS A 270 -7.00 -2.43 -22.55
CA LYS A 270 -5.74 -3.18 -22.55
C LYS A 270 -5.26 -3.55 -21.15
N ILE A 271 -4.70 -4.76 -21.06
CA ILE A 271 -3.75 -5.14 -20.00
C ILE A 271 -2.34 -4.99 -20.57
N TYR A 272 -1.42 -4.39 -19.84
CA TYR A 272 -0.03 -4.22 -20.26
C TYR A 272 0.88 -5.16 -19.45
N GLU A 273 1.68 -5.97 -20.13
CA GLU A 273 2.85 -6.60 -19.51
C GLU A 273 3.98 -5.58 -19.48
N ILE A 274 4.47 -5.28 -18.29
CA ILE A 274 5.54 -4.31 -18.07
C ILE A 274 6.75 -4.95 -17.39
N LYS A 275 7.94 -4.46 -17.73
CA LYS A 275 9.19 -4.82 -17.06
C LYS A 275 9.79 -3.56 -16.46
N LEU A 276 10.13 -3.58 -15.17
CA LEU A 276 10.85 -2.46 -14.57
C LEU A 276 12.28 -2.38 -15.12
N GLY A 277 12.75 -1.14 -15.31
CA GLY A 277 14.17 -0.87 -15.53
C GLY A 277 15.01 -1.17 -14.29
N GLU A 278 16.29 -1.43 -14.51
CA GLU A 278 17.30 -1.66 -13.45
C GLU A 278 17.37 -0.47 -12.47
#